data_AF-A0A940CBV3-F1
#
_entry.id   AF-A0A940CBV3-F1
#
_cell.length_a   1.000
_cell.length_b   1.000
_cell.length_c   1.000
_cell.angle_alpha   90.00
_cell.angle_beta   90.00
_cell.angle_gamma   90.00
#
_symmetry.space_group_name_H-M   'P 1'
#
loop_
_entity.id
_entity.type
_entity.pdbx_description
1 polymer ?
#
loop_
_entity_poly.entity_id
_entity_poly.type
_entity_poly.pdbx_seq_one_letter_code
_entity_poly.pdbx_strand_id
1 'polypeptide(L)'
;MGNTTDSSEYLRALMQDYKMKIGPLTEFLPWLGQATESAVSNYSGNGVTDASISFPVYSSELMAFIKACKISGLMDRNYPYVYSRRAIKTHDQERRLIVSATWKEWDVLCGILSKYVLGGQTRSTFWREGITEQIFYLTVSKMREIVDFWDGNTSN
;
A
#
# COMPACT_ATOMS: atom_id res chain seq x y z
N MET A 1 -5.92 -37.84 13.15
CA MET A 1 -5.47 -36.62 13.88
C MET A 1 -4.13 -36.21 13.30
N GLY A 2 -4.11 -35.27 12.35
CA GLY A 2 -2.88 -34.92 11.61
C GLY A 2 -2.90 -33.59 10.87
N ASN A 3 -3.80 -32.65 11.21
CA ASN A 3 -3.97 -31.42 10.42
C ASN A 3 -3.57 -30.12 11.16
N THR A 4 -3.29 -30.17 12.46
CA THR A 4 -3.07 -28.96 13.27
C THR A 4 -1.61 -28.47 13.25
N THR A 5 -0.64 -29.39 13.16
CA THR A 5 0.79 -29.05 13.14
C THR A 5 1.21 -28.41 11.81
N ASP A 6 0.79 -28.98 10.68
CA ASP A 6 1.04 -28.43 9.33
C ASP A 6 0.44 -27.03 9.14
N SER A 7 -0.74 -26.78 9.74
CA SER A 7 -1.40 -25.48 9.64
C SER A 7 -0.63 -24.38 10.39
N SER A 8 0.00 -24.71 11.53
CA SER A 8 0.80 -23.77 12.31
C SER A 8 2.12 -23.44 11.61
N GLU A 9 2.83 -24.45 11.09
CA GLU A 9 4.08 -24.25 10.36
C GLU A 9 3.86 -23.46 9.06
N TYR A 10 2.79 -23.76 8.33
CA TYR A 10 2.40 -23.00 7.14
C TYR A 10 2.15 -21.51 7.46
N LEU A 11 1.40 -21.22 8.53
CA LEU A 11 1.14 -19.83 8.94
C LEU A 11 2.43 -19.11 9.34
N ARG A 12 3.34 -19.78 10.04
CA ARG A 12 4.65 -19.20 10.40
C ARG A 12 5.49 -18.86 9.17
N ALA A 13 5.59 -19.80 8.23
CA ALA A 13 6.30 -19.57 6.97
C ALA A 13 5.67 -18.41 6.16
N LEU A 14 4.34 -18.32 6.14
CA LEU A 14 3.62 -17.24 5.47
C LEU A 14 3.88 -15.87 6.12
N MET A 15 3.81 -15.78 7.45
CA MET A 15 4.09 -14.54 8.17
C MET A 15 5.55 -14.09 7.99
N GLN A 16 6.49 -15.04 7.93
CA GLN A 16 7.90 -14.73 7.66
C GLN A 16 8.11 -14.19 6.25
N ASP A 17 7.45 -14.77 5.23
CA ASP A 17 7.46 -14.24 3.87
C ASP A 17 6.87 -12.82 3.82
N TYR A 18 5.73 -12.59 4.50
CA TYR A 18 5.12 -11.27 4.57
C TYR A 18 6.04 -10.25 5.24
N LYS A 19 6.66 -10.61 6.36
CA LYS A 19 7.65 -9.77 7.07
C LYS A 19 8.79 -9.35 6.15
N MET A 20 9.34 -10.29 5.38
CA MET A 20 10.41 -10.01 4.43
C MET A 20 9.97 -9.04 3.33
N LYS A 21 8.75 -9.20 2.82
CA LYS A 21 8.21 -8.36 1.75
C LYS A 21 7.87 -6.94 2.21
N ILE A 22 7.34 -6.78 3.43
CA ILE A 22 6.96 -5.47 3.96
C ILE A 22 8.14 -4.69 4.56
N GLY A 23 9.21 -5.36 4.98
CA GLY A 23 10.40 -4.74 5.57
C GLY A 23 10.82 -3.43 4.88
N PRO A 24 11.13 -3.44 3.57
CA PRO A 24 11.53 -2.22 2.86
C PRO A 24 10.44 -1.16 2.77
N LEU A 25 9.16 -1.52 2.89
CA LEU A 25 8.04 -0.56 2.87
C LEU A 25 7.87 0.10 4.25
N THR A 26 8.15 -0.63 5.33
CA THR A 26 7.99 -0.11 6.69
C THR A 26 8.96 1.01 7.04
N GLU A 27 10.12 1.07 6.38
CA GLU A 27 11.09 2.17 6.52
C GLU A 27 10.50 3.53 6.11
N PHE A 28 9.54 3.52 5.18
CA PHE A 28 8.87 4.72 4.70
C PHE A 28 7.68 5.14 5.58
N LEU A 29 7.28 4.36 6.59
CA LEU A 29 6.13 4.70 7.45
C LEU A 29 6.25 6.06 8.15
N PRO A 30 7.40 6.45 8.74
CA PRO A 30 7.54 7.77 9.38
C PRO A 30 7.33 8.91 8.38
N TRP A 31 7.85 8.75 7.16
CA TRP A 31 7.67 9.71 6.08
C TRP A 31 6.22 9.73 5.57
N LEU A 32 5.62 8.55 5.33
CA LEU A 32 4.23 8.42 4.88
C LEU A 32 3.22 9.03 5.86
N GLY A 33 3.50 8.97 7.16
CA GLY A 33 2.64 9.58 8.19
C GLY A 33 2.73 11.12 8.23
N GLN A 34 3.80 11.70 7.70
CA GLN A 34 4.01 13.15 7.61
C GLN A 34 3.74 13.70 6.19
N ALA A 35 3.75 12.82 5.20
CA ALA A 35 3.53 13.14 3.80
C ALA A 35 2.10 13.69 3.64
N THR A 36 2.03 14.98 3.36
CA THR A 36 0.80 15.71 3.00
C THR A 36 0.86 16.06 1.50
N GLU A 37 -0.07 16.88 1.02
CA GLU A 37 -0.08 17.34 -0.39
C GLU A 37 1.24 17.98 -0.85
N SER A 38 2.09 18.42 0.09
CA SER A 38 3.45 18.94 -0.16
C SER A 38 4.41 17.93 -0.80
N ALA A 39 4.15 16.62 -0.71
CA ALA A 39 4.91 15.58 -1.41
C ALA A 39 4.67 15.56 -2.93
N VAL A 40 3.64 16.28 -3.40
CA VAL A 40 3.29 16.40 -4.81
C VAL A 40 3.22 17.87 -5.21
N SER A 41 4.30 18.39 -5.80
CA SER A 41 4.34 19.77 -6.29
C SER A 41 3.81 19.84 -7.72
N ASN A 42 2.95 20.82 -8.01
CA ASN A 42 2.58 21.17 -9.38
C ASN A 42 3.56 22.23 -9.89
N TYR A 43 4.37 21.92 -10.90
CA TYR A 43 5.22 22.94 -11.51
C TYR A 43 4.36 23.84 -12.41
N SER A 44 3.93 24.98 -11.87
CA SER A 44 3.42 26.10 -12.67
C SER A 44 4.61 26.93 -13.12
N GLY A 45 5.10 26.69 -14.34
CA GLY A 45 6.13 27.52 -14.95
C GLY A 45 5.67 28.98 -14.99
N ASN A 46 6.51 29.90 -14.53
CA ASN A 46 6.29 31.35 -14.61
C ASN A 46 5.80 31.75 -16.02
N GLY A 47 4.57 32.23 -16.11
CA GLY A 47 4.14 33.12 -17.19
C GLY A 47 3.65 32.51 -18.51
N VAL A 48 3.04 31.32 -18.54
CA VAL A 48 2.38 30.82 -19.77
C VAL A 48 0.93 30.42 -19.54
N THR A 49 0.06 31.33 -19.97
CA THR A 49 -1.31 31.18 -20.51
C THR A 49 -1.98 29.81 -20.35
N ASP A 50 -3.10 29.78 -19.61
CA ASP A 50 -4.35 28.96 -19.63
C ASP A 50 -4.47 27.60 -20.37
N ALA A 51 -3.38 27.00 -20.84
CA ALA A 51 -3.32 25.73 -21.56
C ALA A 51 -2.02 24.95 -21.26
N SER A 52 -1.36 25.24 -20.13
CA SER A 52 -0.17 24.49 -19.71
C SER A 52 -0.57 23.24 -18.92
N ILE A 53 -0.32 22.06 -19.50
CA ILE A 53 -0.47 20.77 -18.82
C ILE A 53 0.53 20.77 -17.64
N SER A 54 0.03 21.01 -16.42
CA SER A 54 0.82 20.96 -15.19
C SER A 54 1.32 19.53 -14.97
N PHE A 55 2.63 19.32 -15.08
CA PHE A 55 3.27 18.05 -14.78
C PHE A 55 3.50 17.94 -13.26
N PRO A 56 2.94 16.93 -12.57
CA PRO A 56 3.21 16.73 -11.15
C PRO A 56 4.65 16.29 -10.96
N VAL A 57 5.39 17.03 -10.13
CA VAL A 57 6.74 16.68 -9.67
C VAL A 57 6.60 15.94 -8.35
N TYR A 58 6.98 14.67 -8.36
CA TYR A 58 6.95 13.79 -7.20
C TYR A 58 8.26 13.87 -6.43
N SER A 59 8.19 13.81 -5.10
CA SER A 59 9.39 13.79 -4.26
C SER A 59 10.22 12.51 -4.48
N SER A 60 11.52 12.58 -4.18
CA SER A 60 12.45 11.44 -4.27
C SER A 60 11.98 10.26 -3.40
N GLU A 61 11.40 10.56 -2.25
CA GLU A 61 10.93 9.59 -1.25
C GLU A 61 9.72 8.81 -1.77
N LEU A 62 8.77 9.48 -2.42
CA LEU A 62 7.64 8.81 -3.06
C LEU A 62 8.11 7.86 -4.15
N MET A 63 9.03 8.31 -5.01
CA MET A 63 9.55 7.46 -6.09
C MET A 63 10.33 6.26 -5.55
N ALA A 64 11.09 6.44 -4.46
CA ALA A 64 11.76 5.35 -3.76
C ALA A 64 10.76 4.36 -3.17
N PHE A 65 9.69 4.84 -2.53
CA PHE A 65 8.62 4.01 -1.99
C PHE A 65 7.89 3.19 -3.07
N ILE A 66 7.52 3.83 -4.19
CA ILE A 66 6.88 3.16 -5.33
C ILE A 66 7.80 2.07 -5.89
N LYS A 67 9.10 2.35 -6.00
CA LYS A 67 10.09 1.36 -6.44
C LYS A 67 10.18 0.18 -5.46
N ALA A 68 10.22 0.44 -4.15
CA ALA A 68 10.22 -0.59 -3.12
C ALA A 68 8.97 -1.47 -3.20
N CYS A 69 7.78 -0.86 -3.35
CA CYS A 69 6.52 -1.59 -3.55
C CYS A 69 6.60 -2.55 -4.74
N LYS A 70 7.12 -2.10 -5.87
CA LYS A 70 7.24 -2.94 -7.08
C LYS A 70 8.21 -4.11 -6.93
N ILE A 71 9.28 -3.95 -6.15
CA ILE A 71 10.28 -5.00 -5.90
C ILE A 71 9.81 -5.99 -4.84
N SER A 72 8.99 -5.56 -3.87
CA SER A 72 8.52 -6.40 -2.76
C SER A 72 7.71 -7.63 -3.15
N GLY A 73 7.21 -7.72 -4.39
CA GLY A 73 6.34 -8.81 -4.82
C GLY A 73 4.93 -8.77 -4.22
N LEU A 74 4.55 -7.69 -3.53
CA LEU A 74 3.19 -7.47 -3.00
C LEU A 74 2.22 -6.94 -4.07
N MET A 75 2.74 -6.57 -5.25
CA MET A 75 1.94 -5.95 -6.30
C MET A 75 1.26 -7.02 -7.16
N ASP A 76 -0.07 -6.97 -7.22
CA ASP A 76 -0.89 -7.83 -8.08
C ASP A 76 -1.60 -6.99 -9.16
N ARG A 77 -1.42 -7.39 -10.41
CA ARG A 77 -2.12 -6.77 -11.56
C ARG A 77 -3.62 -7.05 -11.54
N ASN A 78 -4.06 -8.10 -10.86
CA ASN A 78 -5.46 -8.46 -10.71
C ASN A 78 -6.19 -7.65 -9.61
N TYR A 79 -5.63 -6.52 -9.17
CA TYR A 79 -6.31 -5.60 -8.26
C TYR A 79 -7.73 -5.19 -8.69
N PRO A 80 -8.09 -5.04 -9.98
CA PRO A 80 -9.47 -4.71 -10.35
C PRO A 80 -10.49 -5.76 -9.90
N TYR A 81 -10.09 -7.02 -9.81
CA TYR A 81 -10.94 -8.11 -9.32
C TYR A 81 -11.20 -7.98 -7.82
N VAL A 82 -10.20 -7.60 -7.02
CA VAL A 82 -10.36 -7.31 -5.58
C VAL A 82 -11.42 -6.22 -5.37
N TYR A 83 -11.33 -5.13 -6.15
CA TYR A 83 -12.28 -4.02 -6.10
C TYR A 83 -13.70 -4.44 -6.49
N SER A 84 -13.82 -5.21 -7.57
CA SER A 84 -15.12 -5.71 -8.04
C SER A 84 -15.76 -6.68 -7.03
N ARG A 85 -14.99 -7.64 -6.51
CA ARG A 85 -15.47 -8.65 -5.55
C ARG A 85 -15.90 -8.05 -4.22
N ARG A 86 -15.22 -7.00 -3.75
CA ARG A 86 -15.51 -6.30 -2.49
C ARG A 86 -16.41 -5.07 -2.68
N ALA A 87 -16.87 -4.81 -3.91
CA ALA A 87 -17.69 -3.66 -4.28
C ALA A 87 -17.12 -2.31 -3.81
N ILE A 88 -15.80 -2.16 -3.89
CA ILE A 88 -15.07 -0.95 -3.47
C ILE A 88 -15.23 0.12 -4.55
N LYS A 89 -15.81 1.26 -4.16
CA LYS A 89 -16.09 2.39 -5.05
C LYS A 89 -15.54 3.71 -4.53
N THR A 90 -15.33 3.85 -3.22
CA THR A 90 -14.92 5.10 -2.58
C THR A 90 -13.67 4.92 -1.71
N HIS A 91 -12.90 5.99 -1.53
CA HIS A 91 -11.75 6.00 -0.64
C HIS A 91 -12.13 5.65 0.82
N ASP A 92 -13.33 6.04 1.26
CA ASP A 92 -13.81 5.69 2.60
C ASP A 92 -14.02 4.18 2.78
N GLN A 93 -14.52 3.50 1.75
CA GLN A 93 -14.63 2.05 1.76
C GLN A 93 -13.27 1.37 1.79
N GLU A 94 -12.28 1.90 1.04
CA GLU A 94 -10.90 1.42 1.09
C GLU A 94 -10.34 1.53 2.52
N ARG A 95 -10.47 2.70 3.16
CA ARG A 95 -10.01 2.91 4.54
C ARG A 95 -10.65 1.95 5.53
N ARG A 96 -11.98 1.78 5.45
CA ARG A 96 -12.69 0.84 6.34
C ARG A 96 -12.17 -0.59 6.18
N LEU A 97 -11.98 -1.04 4.93
CA LEU A 97 -11.47 -2.37 4.64
C LEU A 97 -10.04 -2.56 5.14
N ILE A 98 -9.18 -1.55 4.98
CA ILE A 98 -7.81 -1.59 5.51
C ILE A 98 -7.86 -1.75 7.03
N VAL A 99 -8.64 -0.93 7.74
CA VAL A 99 -8.70 -0.99 9.21
C VAL A 99 -9.23 -2.33 9.72
N SER A 100 -10.25 -2.89 9.05
CA SER A 100 -10.83 -4.18 9.43
C SER A 100 -10.04 -5.39 8.94
N ALA A 101 -9.02 -5.20 8.08
CA ALA A 101 -8.32 -6.30 7.45
C ALA A 101 -7.61 -7.18 8.49
N THR A 102 -7.71 -8.49 8.28
CA THR A 102 -6.96 -9.50 9.02
C THR A 102 -5.95 -10.19 8.10
N TRP A 103 -5.13 -11.09 8.64
CA TRP A 103 -4.19 -11.89 7.83
C TRP A 103 -4.85 -12.65 6.66
N LYS A 104 -6.14 -13.00 6.78
CA LYS A 104 -6.91 -13.67 5.72
C LYS A 104 -7.23 -12.76 4.54
N GLU A 105 -7.22 -11.45 4.77
CA GLU A 105 -7.55 -10.42 3.78
C GLU A 105 -6.29 -9.68 3.31
N TRP A 106 -5.14 -10.35 3.42
CA TRP A 106 -3.85 -9.83 2.92
C TRP A 106 -3.92 -9.51 1.42
N ASP A 107 -4.64 -10.32 0.65
CA ASP A 107 -4.90 -10.10 -0.77
C ASP A 107 -5.64 -8.76 -1.03
N VAL A 108 -6.54 -8.37 -0.12
CA VAL A 108 -7.24 -7.09 -0.20
C VAL A 108 -6.28 -5.93 0.03
N LEU A 109 -5.42 -6.02 1.04
CA LEU A 109 -4.40 -5.01 1.33
C LEU A 109 -3.43 -4.86 0.14
N CYS A 110 -2.96 -5.98 -0.42
CA CYS A 110 -2.14 -5.99 -1.64
C CYS A 110 -2.88 -5.38 -2.83
N GLY A 111 -4.16 -5.71 -3.02
CA GLY A 111 -4.99 -5.18 -4.10
C GLY A 111 -5.18 -3.67 -4.00
N ILE A 112 -5.46 -3.16 -2.80
CA ILE A 112 -5.59 -1.71 -2.57
C ILE A 112 -4.27 -1.01 -2.88
N LEU A 113 -3.15 -1.51 -2.33
CA LEU A 113 -1.83 -0.95 -2.60
C LEU A 113 -1.48 -0.98 -4.10
N SER A 114 -1.81 -2.08 -4.77
CA SER A 114 -1.54 -2.29 -6.20
C SER A 114 -2.29 -1.31 -7.10
N LYS A 115 -3.54 -0.94 -6.78
CA LYS A 115 -4.27 0.08 -7.54
C LYS A 115 -3.48 1.38 -7.59
N TYR A 116 -2.99 1.85 -6.44
CA TYR A 116 -2.31 3.13 -6.36
C TYR A 116 -0.90 3.06 -6.96
N VAL A 117 -0.13 2.00 -6.68
CA VAL A 117 1.24 1.84 -7.20
C VAL A 117 1.25 1.60 -8.71
N LEU A 118 0.49 0.60 -9.19
CA LEU A 118 0.47 0.21 -10.60
C LEU A 118 -0.40 1.14 -11.43
N GLY A 119 -1.60 1.49 -10.94
CA GLY A 119 -2.49 2.44 -11.62
C GLY A 119 -1.86 3.83 -11.73
N GLY A 120 -1.07 4.23 -10.73
CA GLY A 120 -0.34 5.50 -10.74
C GLY A 120 0.71 5.63 -11.85
N GLN A 121 1.19 4.51 -12.40
CA GLN A 121 2.06 4.54 -13.58
C GLN A 121 1.33 5.05 -14.84
N THR A 122 0.02 4.79 -14.94
CA THR A 122 -0.81 5.20 -16.07
C THR A 122 -1.54 6.51 -15.78
N ARG A 123 -2.00 6.70 -14.54
CA ARG A 123 -2.68 7.90 -14.08
C ARG A 123 -1.98 8.43 -12.85
N SER A 124 -1.10 9.39 -13.06
CA SER A 124 -0.26 9.97 -12.03
C SER A 124 -1.05 10.52 -10.82
N THR A 125 -2.33 10.89 -11.01
CA THR A 125 -3.25 11.30 -9.94
C THR A 125 -3.39 10.28 -8.82
N PHE A 126 -3.28 8.97 -9.09
CA PHE A 126 -3.39 7.95 -8.05
C PHE A 126 -2.27 8.04 -7.02
N TRP A 127 -1.04 8.39 -7.41
CA TRP A 127 0.02 8.55 -6.40
C TRP A 127 -0.26 9.72 -5.46
N ARG A 128 -0.83 10.81 -5.99
CA ARG A 128 -1.31 11.94 -5.18
C ARG A 128 -2.44 11.50 -4.25
N GLU A 129 -3.48 10.87 -4.80
CA GLU A 129 -4.62 10.37 -4.01
C GLU A 129 -4.18 9.43 -2.90
N GLY A 130 -3.24 8.52 -3.18
CA GLY A 130 -2.72 7.58 -2.19
C GLY A 130 -1.99 8.24 -1.01
N ILE A 131 -1.39 9.41 -1.22
CA ILE A 131 -0.80 10.24 -0.15
C ILE A 131 -1.90 11.06 0.54
N THR A 132 -2.66 11.84 -0.22
CA THR A 132 -3.67 12.77 0.33
C THR A 132 -4.73 12.05 1.16
N GLU A 133 -5.20 10.90 0.69
CA GLU A 133 -6.19 10.06 1.40
C GLU A 133 -5.55 9.11 2.43
N GLN A 134 -4.22 9.21 2.63
CA GLN A 134 -3.42 8.38 3.54
C GLN A 134 -3.50 6.87 3.29
N ILE A 135 -3.90 6.45 2.08
CA ILE A 135 -4.08 5.03 1.75
C ILE A 135 -2.76 4.26 1.85
N PHE A 136 -1.64 4.84 1.39
CA PHE A 136 -0.33 4.20 1.50
C PHE A 136 0.08 3.95 2.95
N TYR A 137 -0.05 4.97 3.79
CA TYR A 137 0.27 4.88 5.21
C TYR A 137 -0.59 3.83 5.91
N LEU A 138 -1.91 3.92 5.77
CA LEU A 138 -2.85 3.00 6.43
C LEU A 138 -2.62 1.55 6.00
N THR A 139 -2.38 1.31 4.71
CA THR A 139 -2.19 -0.05 4.19
C THR A 139 -0.90 -0.67 4.73
N VAL A 140 0.24 0.03 4.65
CA VAL A 140 1.53 -0.47 5.13
C VAL A 140 1.53 -0.61 6.66
N SER A 141 0.90 0.33 7.37
CA SER A 141 0.75 0.26 8.83
C SER A 141 -0.06 -0.96 9.24
N LYS A 142 -1.17 -1.24 8.56
CA LYS A 142 -1.98 -2.43 8.84
C LYS A 142 -1.24 -3.73 8.52
N MET A 143 -0.54 -3.78 7.39
CA MET A 143 0.28 -4.93 7.02
C MET A 143 1.32 -5.24 8.11
N ARG A 144 1.97 -4.20 8.65
CA ARG A 144 2.90 -4.34 9.77
C ARG A 144 2.20 -4.81 11.05
N GLU A 145 1.08 -4.20 11.43
CA GLU A 145 0.30 -4.60 12.62
C GLU A 145 -0.07 -6.08 12.57
N ILE A 146 -0.51 -6.58 11.42
CA ILE A 146 -0.83 -8.00 11.22
C ILE A 146 0.40 -8.86 11.48
N VAL A 147 1.53 -8.55 10.85
CA VAL A 147 2.77 -9.33 11.02
C VAL A 147 3.27 -9.29 12.46
N ASP A 148 3.30 -8.11 13.09
CA ASP A 148 3.77 -7.92 14.47
C ASP A 148 2.86 -8.65 15.48
N PHE A 149 1.55 -8.67 15.25
CA PHE A 149 0.59 -9.43 16.08
C PHE A 149 0.89 -10.93 16.08
N TRP A 150 1.24 -11.51 14.93
CA TRP A 150 1.57 -12.93 14.84
C TRP A 150 2.98 -13.27 15.31
N ASP A 151 3.94 -12.34 15.19
CA ASP A 151 5.29 -12.50 15.73
C ASP A 151 5.28 -12.52 17.27
N GLY A 152 4.50 -11.61 17.88
CA GLY A 152 4.30 -11.57 19.33
C GLY A 152 3.57 -12.78 19.91
N ASN A 153 2.57 -13.31 19.19
CA ASN A 153 1.86 -14.54 19.58
C ASN A 153 2.70 -15.82 19.43
N THR A 154 3.82 -15.77 18.69
CA THR A 154 4.74 -16.92 18.54
C THR A 154 5.80 -16.96 19.65
N SER A 155 5.94 -15.86 20.41
CA SER A 155 6.96 -15.69 21.46
C SER A 155 6.45 -15.96 22.89
N ASN A 156 5.19 -16.40 23.03
CA ASN A 156 4.56 -16.88 24.27
C ASN A 156 4.13 -18.34 24.13
#